data_AF-A0A968PVW1-F1
#
_entry.id   AF-A0A968PVW1-F1
#
_cell.length_a   1.000
_cell.length_b   1.000
_cell.length_c   1.000
_cell.angle_alpha   90.00
_cell.angle_beta   90.00
_cell.angle_gamma   90.00
#
_symmetry.space_group_name_H-M   'P 1'
#
loop_
_entity.id
_entity.type
_entity.pdbx_description
1 polymer ?
#
loop_
_entity_poly.entity_id
_entity_poly.type
_entity_poly.pdbx_seq_one_letter_code
_entity_poly.pdbx_strand_id
1 'polypeptide(L)'
;GYLQVETADGRVFKAQKFYYNYLIPFYISRNCQITPDFTNEATDLSVGDAWSPQFEQAGGGHSVIVARSEFAEKILFAMQQSGELTLEPIPVNQALGMHGHMLDFKKRGSFIRLAVQQRQRIPVPDFGYRPEKIPLSRWLVEIVISGSFLIGRQTWARWLVSKLPMELVGPTFNFLRKTWKRLSKPTKRKGLAEVRFVREEGGGDRWQEICSSSANFYSSNTNDRKLSD
;
A
#
# COMPACT_ATOMS: atom_id res chain seq x y z
N GLY A 1 -7.12 -8.43 17.31
CA GLY A 1 -7.72 -7.13 16.97
C GLY A 1 -8.97 -7.32 16.13
N TYR A 2 -9.94 -6.42 16.28
CA TYR A 2 -11.20 -6.42 15.54
C TYR A 2 -11.35 -5.09 14.80
N LEU A 3 -12.00 -5.11 13.64
CA LEU A 3 -12.67 -3.91 13.13
C LEU A 3 -13.93 -3.74 13.97
N GLN A 4 -14.06 -2.59 14.62
CA GLN A 4 -15.27 -2.19 15.33
C GLN A 4 -15.86 -0.96 14.62
N VAL A 5 -17.15 -1.00 14.35
CA VAL A 5 -17.92 0.15 13.87
C VAL A 5 -18.99 0.43 14.90
N GLU A 6 -18.97 1.65 15.44
CA GLU A 6 -20.00 2.16 16.32
C GLU A 6 -20.83 3.19 15.55
N THR A 7 -22.14 2.98 15.52
CA THR A 7 -23.07 3.86 14.82
C THR A 7 -23.57 4.95 15.76
N ALA A 8 -24.06 6.06 15.18
CA ALA A 8 -24.57 7.20 15.95
C ALA A 8 -25.74 6.83 16.89
N ASP A 9 -26.46 5.74 16.61
CA ASP A 9 -27.51 5.19 17.46
C ASP A 9 -27.01 4.12 18.46
N GLY A 10 -25.70 4.01 18.66
CA GLY A 10 -25.07 3.17 19.68
C GLY A 10 -24.93 1.69 19.34
N ARG A 11 -25.20 1.27 18.10
CA ARG A 11 -24.98 -0.13 17.70
C ARG A 11 -23.50 -0.38 17.42
N VAL A 12 -23.02 -1.52 17.89
CA VAL A 12 -21.62 -1.93 17.74
C VAL A 12 -21.53 -3.16 16.85
N PHE A 13 -20.85 -3.02 15.72
CA PHE A 13 -20.53 -4.12 14.81
C PHE A 13 -19.06 -4.48 14.96
N LYS A 14 -18.76 -5.78 15.12
CA LYS A 14 -17.38 -6.28 15.23
C LYS A 14 -17.10 -7.34 14.19
N ALA A 15 -15.97 -7.22 13.50
CA ALA A 15 -15.45 -8.23 12.60
C ALA A 15 -13.99 -8.53 12.93
N GLN A 16 -13.58 -9.79 12.88
CA GLN A 16 -12.17 -10.15 13.06
C GLN A 16 -11.30 -9.52 11.96
N LYS A 17 -10.07 -9.09 12.29
CA LYS A 17 -9.14 -8.37 11.39
C LYS A 17 -8.99 -8.99 10.00
N PHE A 18 -9.08 -10.32 9.90
CA PHE A 18 -8.93 -11.03 8.62
C PHE A 18 -10.22 -11.23 7.84
N TYR A 19 -11.37 -11.02 8.49
CA TYR A 19 -12.68 -11.37 7.93
C TYR A 19 -13.18 -10.34 6.95
N TYR A 20 -12.73 -9.09 6.98
CA TYR A 20 -13.16 -8.08 6.00
C TYR A 20 -12.18 -7.93 4.82
N ASN A 21 -11.02 -8.59 4.84
CA ASN A 21 -10.05 -8.49 3.73
C ASN A 21 -10.59 -9.05 2.40
N TYR A 22 -11.67 -9.84 2.42
CA TYR A 22 -12.35 -10.26 1.18
C TYR A 22 -12.99 -9.08 0.45
N LEU A 23 -13.27 -7.96 1.14
CA LEU A 23 -13.87 -6.77 0.55
C LEU A 23 -12.88 -5.99 -0.33
N ILE A 24 -11.56 -6.20 -0.15
CA ILE A 24 -10.52 -5.51 -0.92
C ILE A 24 -10.82 -5.53 -2.42
N PRO A 25 -10.99 -6.68 -3.10
CA PRO A 25 -11.23 -6.69 -4.55
C PRO A 25 -12.49 -5.94 -4.99
N PHE A 26 -13.46 -5.73 -4.11
CA PHE A 26 -14.72 -5.05 -4.42
C PHE A 26 -14.62 -3.54 -4.29
N TYR A 27 -13.86 -3.05 -3.31
CA TYR A 27 -13.87 -1.65 -2.90
C TYR A 27 -12.50 -0.94 -2.99
N ILE A 28 -11.41 -1.65 -3.34
CA ILE A 28 -10.10 -1.01 -3.46
C ILE A 28 -10.08 0.07 -4.56
N SER A 29 -9.72 1.29 -4.16
CA SER A 29 -9.61 2.43 -5.06
C SER A 29 -8.50 2.25 -6.09
N ARG A 30 -8.56 2.99 -7.20
CA ARG A 30 -7.49 2.98 -8.21
C ARG A 30 -6.16 3.40 -7.59
N ASN A 31 -6.12 4.49 -6.83
CA ASN A 31 -4.88 5.03 -6.26
C ASN A 31 -4.20 4.02 -5.34
N CYS A 32 -4.96 3.31 -4.50
CA CYS A 32 -4.40 2.23 -3.68
C CYS A 32 -3.71 1.13 -4.49
N GLN A 33 -4.16 0.88 -5.73
CA GLN A 33 -3.57 -0.09 -6.65
C GLN A 33 -2.39 0.45 -7.44
N ILE A 34 -2.19 1.76 -7.60
CA ILE A 34 -1.13 2.25 -8.49
C ILE A 34 -0.03 3.01 -7.76
N THR A 35 -0.26 3.43 -6.51
CA THR A 35 0.79 4.02 -5.68
C THR A 35 1.78 2.92 -5.25
N PRO A 36 3.10 3.07 -5.52
CA PRO A 36 4.10 2.06 -5.22
C PRO A 36 4.68 2.15 -3.80
N ASP A 37 4.39 3.24 -3.07
CA ASP A 37 4.80 3.39 -1.67
C ASP A 37 3.90 2.55 -0.75
N PHE A 38 4.55 1.82 0.14
CA PHE A 38 3.91 1.07 1.22
C PHE A 38 4.40 1.46 2.62
N THR A 39 5.63 1.95 2.74
CA THR A 39 6.32 2.12 4.02
C THR A 39 6.50 3.58 4.41
N ASN A 40 5.79 4.49 3.73
CA ASN A 40 5.95 5.95 3.86
C ASN A 40 7.42 6.32 3.66
N GLU A 41 7.91 6.14 2.43
CA GLU A 41 9.35 6.14 2.17
C GLU A 41 10.00 7.51 2.28
N ALA A 42 9.19 8.56 2.16
CA ALA A 42 9.62 9.95 2.23
C ALA A 42 9.56 10.54 3.65
N THR A 43 9.20 9.76 4.68
CA THR A 43 9.12 10.26 6.06
C THR A 43 10.40 9.96 6.84
N ASP A 44 10.73 10.86 7.78
CA ASP A 44 11.80 10.67 8.75
C ASP A 44 11.61 9.42 9.60
N LEU A 45 10.36 9.15 9.99
CA LEU A 45 9.93 8.03 10.80
C LEU A 45 8.71 7.36 10.16
N SER A 46 8.71 6.04 10.07
CA SER A 46 7.54 5.24 9.68
C SER A 46 7.23 4.19 10.73
N VAL A 47 5.95 4.03 11.04
CA VAL A 47 5.45 3.02 11.99
C VAL A 47 4.35 2.22 11.32
N GLY A 48 4.37 0.90 11.50
CA GLY A 48 3.31 0.02 11.04
C GLY A 48 3.14 -1.19 11.95
N ASP A 49 2.01 -1.87 11.86
CA ASP A 49 1.75 -3.10 12.60
C ASP A 49 2.81 -4.18 12.30
N ALA A 50 3.38 -4.83 13.30
CA ALA A 50 4.30 -5.94 13.10
C ALA A 50 3.55 -7.25 12.76
N TRP A 51 3.30 -7.51 11.47
CA TRP A 51 2.60 -8.72 11.00
C TRP A 51 3.48 -9.98 11.05
N SER A 52 3.76 -10.49 12.24
CA SER A 52 4.50 -11.74 12.48
C SER A 52 3.63 -12.76 13.21
N PRO A 53 3.67 -14.07 12.86
CA PRO A 53 2.97 -15.11 13.63
C PRO A 53 3.32 -15.10 15.12
N GLN A 54 4.58 -14.78 15.45
CA GLN A 54 5.05 -14.66 16.84
C GLN A 54 4.32 -13.53 17.59
N PHE A 55 4.23 -12.35 17.00
CA PHE A 55 3.57 -11.18 17.61
C PHE A 55 2.04 -11.30 17.60
N GLU A 56 1.47 -11.95 16.58
CA GLU A 56 0.04 -12.26 16.55
C GLU A 56 -0.36 -13.20 17.70
N GLN A 57 0.51 -14.15 18.07
CA GLN A 57 0.30 -15.04 19.22
C GLN A 57 0.53 -14.33 20.56
N ALA A 58 1.54 -13.48 20.66
CA ALA A 58 1.85 -12.72 21.87
C ALA A 58 0.76 -11.70 22.24
N GLY A 59 0.04 -11.15 21.26
CA GLY A 59 -0.94 -10.10 21.49
C GLY A 59 -0.28 -8.73 21.67
N GLY A 60 -0.85 -7.85 22.48
CA GLY A 60 -0.18 -6.62 22.93
C GLY A 60 0.02 -5.47 21.92
N GLY A 61 -0.10 -5.71 20.61
CA GLY A 61 0.02 -4.66 19.60
C GLY A 61 1.47 -4.23 19.36
N HIS A 62 2.23 -5.08 18.66
CA HIS A 62 3.61 -4.78 18.28
C HIS A 62 3.68 -3.95 16.99
N SER A 63 4.62 -3.01 16.93
CA SER A 63 4.88 -2.19 15.75
C SER A 63 6.27 -2.46 15.18
N VAL A 64 6.41 -2.33 13.86
CA VAL A 64 7.69 -2.21 13.18
C VAL A 64 7.93 -0.73 12.86
N ILE A 65 9.15 -0.28 13.14
CA ILE A 65 9.55 1.12 13.00
C ILE A 65 10.73 1.21 12.02
N VAL A 66 10.72 2.22 11.17
CA VAL A 66 11.85 2.58 10.30
C VAL A 66 12.16 4.05 10.52
N ALA A 67 13.31 4.34 11.12
CA ALA A 67 13.89 5.69 11.18
C ALA A 67 14.84 5.88 9.99
N ARG A 68 14.71 7.00 9.28
CA ARG A 68 15.51 7.33 8.08
C ARG A 68 16.41 8.56 8.29
N SER A 69 16.09 9.40 9.27
CA SER A 69 16.91 10.55 9.63
C SER A 69 17.43 10.43 11.06
N GLU A 70 18.58 11.08 11.29
CA GLU A 70 19.18 11.16 12.62
C GLU A 70 18.23 11.80 13.64
N PHE A 71 17.36 12.71 13.19
CA PHE A 71 16.38 13.36 14.05
C PHE A 71 15.36 12.34 14.59
N ALA A 72 14.80 11.50 13.72
CA ALA A 72 13.87 10.45 14.14
C ALA A 72 14.53 9.43 15.07
N GLU A 73 15.77 9.04 14.78
CA GLU A 73 16.54 8.12 15.62
C GLU A 73 16.78 8.70 17.03
N LYS A 74 17.18 9.98 17.13
CA LYS A 74 17.35 10.67 18.41
C LYS A 74 16.07 10.71 19.24
N ILE A 75 14.92 10.96 18.60
CA ILE A 75 13.61 10.93 19.28
C ILE A 75 13.33 9.53 19.86
N LEU A 76 13.50 8.48 19.04
CA LEU A 76 13.26 7.10 19.48
C LEU A 76 14.13 6.71 20.67
N PHE A 77 15.42 7.07 20.65
CA PHE A 77 16.32 6.78 21.77
C PHE A 77 15.99 7.59 23.03
N ALA A 78 15.59 8.86 22.89
CA ALA A 78 15.13 9.65 24.03
C ALA A 78 13.90 9.03 24.70
N MET A 79 12.91 8.59 23.90
CA MET A 79 11.70 7.91 24.40
C MET A 79 12.01 6.53 25.00
N GLN A 80 13.00 5.82 24.48
CA GLN A 80 13.47 4.58 25.10
C GLN A 80 14.12 4.84 26.46
N GLN A 81 14.95 5.90 26.56
CA GLN A 81 15.62 6.28 27.81
C GLN A 81 14.64 6.77 28.88
N SER A 82 13.55 7.44 28.49
CA SER A 82 12.47 7.85 29.41
C SER A 82 11.53 6.71 29.81
N GLY A 83 11.69 5.52 29.23
CA GLY A 83 10.85 4.34 29.52
C GLY A 83 9.47 4.37 28.84
N GLU A 84 9.25 5.28 27.88
CA GLU A 84 7.99 5.38 27.13
C GLU A 84 7.87 4.28 26.05
N LEU A 85 8.99 3.78 25.55
CA LEU A 85 9.04 2.75 24.51
C LEU A 85 10.05 1.66 24.85
N THR A 86 9.76 0.43 24.44
CA THR A 86 10.75 -0.65 24.33
C THR A 86 11.10 -0.85 22.87
N LEU A 87 12.38 -0.71 22.52
CA LEU A 87 12.88 -0.89 21.16
C LEU A 87 13.75 -2.15 21.10
N GLU A 88 13.48 -3.00 20.11
CA GLU A 88 14.27 -4.19 19.81
C GLU A 88 14.75 -4.11 18.35
N PRO A 89 16.06 -4.15 18.08
CA PRO A 89 16.57 -4.15 16.72
C PRO A 89 16.22 -5.48 16.03
N ILE A 90 15.67 -5.40 14.82
CA ILE A 90 15.34 -6.58 14.01
C ILE A 90 16.10 -6.57 12.68
N PRO A 91 16.51 -7.74 12.15
CA PRO A 91 17.06 -7.83 10.81
C PRO A 91 16.05 -7.38 9.75
N VAL A 92 16.53 -6.71 8.70
CA VAL A 92 15.68 -6.26 7.57
C VAL A 92 14.88 -7.42 6.96
N ASN A 93 15.49 -8.61 6.84
CA ASN A 93 14.80 -9.79 6.31
C ASN A 93 13.60 -10.22 7.17
N GLN A 94 13.67 -10.03 8.49
CA GLN A 94 12.55 -10.28 9.39
C GLN A 94 11.42 -9.28 9.13
N ALA A 95 11.74 -7.98 9.01
CA ALA A 95 10.76 -6.93 8.68
C ALA A 95 10.11 -7.15 7.31
N LEU A 96 10.88 -7.53 6.28
CA LEU A 96 10.38 -7.90 4.96
C LEU A 96 9.43 -9.11 5.02
N GLY A 97 9.72 -10.07 5.89
CA GLY A 97 8.87 -11.24 6.13
C GLY A 97 7.46 -10.90 6.60
N MET A 98 7.33 -9.81 7.38
CA MET A 98 6.04 -9.33 7.92
C MET A 98 5.14 -8.78 6.81
N HIS A 99 5.71 -7.98 5.91
CA HIS A 99 4.95 -7.19 4.93
C HIS A 99 5.12 -7.63 3.48
N GLY A 100 5.83 -8.73 3.22
CA GLY A 100 6.25 -9.11 1.85
C GLY A 100 5.13 -9.20 0.82
N HIS A 101 3.89 -9.56 1.20
CA HIS A 101 2.79 -9.56 0.24
C HIS A 101 2.41 -8.14 -0.21
N MET A 102 2.32 -7.20 0.72
CA MET A 102 1.93 -5.84 0.40
C MET A 102 3.08 -5.06 -0.24
N LEU A 103 4.31 -5.30 0.20
CA LEU A 103 5.51 -4.83 -0.49
C LEU A 103 5.52 -5.29 -1.95
N ASP A 104 5.31 -6.57 -2.25
CA ASP A 104 5.16 -7.04 -3.63
C ASP A 104 4.02 -6.34 -4.39
N PHE A 105 2.85 -6.22 -3.75
CA PHE A 105 1.66 -5.62 -4.35
C PHE A 105 1.90 -4.16 -4.77
N LYS A 106 2.67 -3.42 -3.97
CA LYS A 106 2.99 -2.00 -4.14
C LYS A 106 4.21 -1.81 -5.03
N LYS A 107 5.32 -2.48 -4.74
CA LYS A 107 6.61 -2.28 -5.39
C LYS A 107 6.77 -2.96 -6.75
N ARG A 108 6.03 -4.02 -7.03
CA ARG A 108 6.01 -4.67 -8.36
C ARG A 108 4.65 -4.58 -9.01
N GLY A 109 3.59 -4.91 -8.26
CA GLY A 109 2.23 -4.93 -8.76
C GLY A 109 1.77 -3.58 -9.31
N SER A 110 2.08 -2.46 -8.63
CA SER A 110 1.70 -1.12 -9.11
C SER A 110 2.32 -0.81 -10.47
N PHE A 111 3.61 -1.11 -10.67
CA PHE A 111 4.30 -0.88 -11.95
C PHE A 111 3.78 -1.74 -13.09
N ILE A 112 3.35 -2.98 -12.83
CA ILE A 112 2.67 -3.80 -13.84
C ILE A 112 1.36 -3.12 -14.29
N ARG A 113 0.55 -2.65 -13.33
CA ARG A 113 -0.73 -1.98 -13.62
C ARG A 113 -0.52 -0.63 -14.32
N LEU A 114 0.54 0.10 -13.97
CA LEU A 114 0.91 1.35 -14.65
C LEU A 114 1.32 1.07 -16.10
N ALA A 115 2.17 0.07 -16.34
CA ALA A 115 2.58 -0.30 -17.70
C ALA A 115 1.40 -0.73 -18.59
N VAL A 116 0.43 -1.46 -18.04
CA VAL A 116 -0.82 -1.81 -18.76
C VAL A 116 -1.62 -0.55 -19.11
N GLN A 117 -1.80 0.37 -18.17
CA GLN A 117 -2.52 1.63 -18.39
C GLN A 117 -1.82 2.53 -19.41
N GLN A 118 -0.49 2.62 -19.34
CA GLN A 118 0.31 3.37 -20.30
C GLN A 118 0.14 2.79 -21.72
N ARG A 119 0.14 1.46 -21.87
CA ARG A 119 -0.15 0.79 -23.17
C ARG A 119 -1.57 1.10 -23.68
N GLN A 120 -2.52 1.29 -22.77
CA GLN A 120 -3.89 1.71 -23.08
C GLN A 120 -4.03 3.23 -23.29
N ARG A 121 -2.92 3.99 -23.29
CA ARG A 121 -2.90 5.47 -23.39
C ARG A 121 -3.69 6.18 -22.29
N ILE A 122 -3.83 5.52 -21.13
CA ILE A 122 -4.41 6.13 -19.93
C ILE A 122 -3.30 6.91 -19.22
N PRO A 123 -3.54 8.17 -18.79
CA PRO A 123 -2.57 8.93 -18.02
C PRO A 123 -2.14 8.21 -16.74
N VAL A 124 -0.82 8.12 -16.55
CA VAL A 124 -0.20 7.49 -15.38
C VAL A 124 0.66 8.51 -14.62
N PRO A 125 0.69 8.43 -13.28
CA PRO A 125 1.62 9.24 -12.50
C PRO A 125 3.06 8.79 -12.75
N ASP A 126 3.96 9.76 -12.72
CA ASP A 126 5.40 9.52 -12.65
C ASP A 126 5.84 9.51 -11.17
N PHE A 127 6.57 8.47 -10.78
CA PHE A 127 7.12 8.32 -9.43
C PHE A 127 8.64 8.53 -9.37
N GLY A 128 9.31 8.81 -10.50
CA GLY A 128 10.75 9.05 -10.60
C GLY A 128 11.63 7.81 -10.44
N TYR A 129 11.03 6.62 -10.31
CA TYR A 129 11.74 5.36 -10.23
C TYR A 129 10.85 4.20 -10.66
N ARG A 130 11.47 3.09 -11.05
CA ARG A 130 10.79 1.83 -11.37
C ARG A 130 11.65 0.61 -11.02
N PRO A 131 11.05 -0.58 -10.81
CA PRO A 131 11.84 -1.81 -10.72
C PRO A 131 12.59 -2.04 -12.03
N GLU A 132 13.87 -2.43 -11.92
CA GLU A 132 14.73 -2.69 -13.07
C GLU A 132 14.15 -3.82 -13.94
N LYS A 133 13.73 -4.91 -13.28
CA LYS A 133 13.14 -6.09 -13.90
C LYS A 133 12.00 -6.64 -13.03
N ILE A 134 10.92 -7.04 -13.68
CA ILE A 134 9.82 -7.78 -13.05
C ILE A 134 9.71 -9.14 -13.75
N PRO A 135 9.79 -10.27 -13.03
CA PRO A 135 9.73 -11.59 -13.64
C PRO A 135 8.37 -11.87 -14.28
N LEU A 136 8.35 -12.57 -15.42
CA LEU A 136 7.12 -12.90 -16.17
C LEU A 136 6.10 -13.68 -15.33
N SER A 137 6.57 -14.57 -14.45
CA SER A 137 5.70 -15.29 -13.52
C SER A 137 4.90 -14.35 -12.62
N ARG A 138 5.45 -13.18 -12.27
CA ARG A 138 4.74 -12.16 -11.49
C ARG A 138 3.71 -11.40 -12.33
N TRP A 139 3.96 -11.19 -13.63
CA TRP A 139 2.96 -10.66 -14.56
C TRP A 139 1.73 -11.57 -14.67
N LEU A 140 1.94 -12.89 -14.80
CA LEU A 140 0.84 -13.86 -14.82
C LEU A 140 0.00 -13.83 -13.54
N VAL A 141 0.65 -13.72 -12.38
CA VAL A 141 -0.05 -13.54 -11.10
C VAL A 141 -0.84 -12.23 -11.06
N GLU A 142 -0.34 -11.16 -11.68
CA GLU A 142 -1.05 -9.88 -11.74
C GLU A 142 -2.31 -9.92 -12.59
N ILE A 143 -2.35 -10.76 -13.65
CA ILE A 143 -3.57 -10.96 -14.46
C ILE A 143 -4.70 -11.46 -13.57
N VAL A 144 -4.44 -12.45 -12.71
CA VAL A 144 -5.46 -13.00 -11.80
C VAL A 144 -5.89 -11.96 -10.76
N ILE A 145 -4.93 -11.22 -10.18
CA ILE A 145 -5.24 -10.16 -9.20
C ILE A 145 -6.08 -9.07 -9.84
N SER A 146 -5.66 -8.56 -11.00
CA SER A 146 -6.36 -7.49 -11.73
C SER A 146 -7.74 -7.97 -12.21
N GLY A 147 -7.86 -9.22 -12.64
CA GLY A 147 -9.14 -9.85 -12.97
C GLY A 147 -10.09 -9.87 -11.77
N SER A 148 -9.59 -10.23 -10.58
CA SER A 148 -10.40 -10.20 -9.35
C SER A 148 -10.91 -8.80 -9.01
N PHE A 149 -10.09 -7.75 -9.25
CA PHE A 149 -10.51 -6.36 -9.07
C PHE A 149 -11.52 -5.92 -10.12
N LEU A 150 -11.34 -6.33 -11.38
CA LEU A 150 -12.27 -5.99 -12.46
C LEU A 150 -13.66 -6.57 -12.22
N ILE A 151 -13.72 -7.83 -11.76
CA ILE A 151 -14.97 -8.51 -11.38
C ILE A 151 -15.55 -7.88 -10.12
N GLY A 152 -14.76 -7.73 -9.05
CA GLY A 152 -15.24 -7.22 -7.76
C GLY A 152 -15.79 -5.79 -7.83
N ARG A 153 -15.27 -4.96 -8.74
CA ARG A 153 -15.75 -3.58 -8.92
C ARG A 153 -17.14 -3.48 -9.56
N GLN A 154 -17.64 -4.54 -10.18
CA GLN A 154 -18.95 -4.51 -10.83
C GLN A 154 -20.07 -4.33 -9.81
N THR A 155 -21.14 -3.61 -10.19
CA THR A 155 -22.29 -3.34 -9.31
C THR A 155 -22.97 -4.63 -8.84
N TRP A 156 -23.13 -5.61 -9.73
CA TRP A 156 -23.70 -6.92 -9.39
C TRP A 156 -22.82 -7.70 -8.41
N ALA A 157 -21.50 -7.61 -8.53
CA ALA A 157 -20.56 -8.33 -7.66
C ALA A 157 -20.58 -7.73 -6.24
N ARG A 158 -20.65 -6.40 -6.15
CA ARG A 158 -20.84 -5.68 -4.88
C ARG A 158 -22.21 -5.95 -4.27
N TRP A 159 -23.26 -5.99 -5.08
CA TRP A 159 -24.59 -6.35 -4.63
C TRP A 159 -24.58 -7.77 -4.05
N LEU A 160 -24.01 -8.74 -4.76
CA LEU A 160 -23.91 -10.12 -4.29
C LEU A 160 -23.13 -10.19 -2.97
N VAL A 161 -21.97 -9.54 -2.89
CA VAL A 161 -21.14 -9.58 -1.68
C VAL A 161 -21.82 -8.93 -0.48
N SER A 162 -22.71 -7.96 -0.70
CA SER A 162 -23.51 -7.33 0.37
C SER A 162 -24.60 -8.24 0.95
N LYS A 163 -25.02 -9.26 0.19
CA LYS A 163 -26.04 -10.23 0.61
C LYS A 163 -25.45 -11.49 1.25
N LEU A 164 -24.13 -11.67 1.18
CA LEU A 164 -23.48 -12.86 1.74
C LEU A 164 -23.31 -12.72 3.27
N PRO A 165 -23.81 -13.68 4.07
CA PRO A 165 -23.59 -13.68 5.51
C PRO A 165 -22.09 -13.90 5.80
N MET A 166 -21.52 -13.11 6.70
CA MET A 166 -20.10 -13.18 7.07
C MET A 166 -19.68 -14.57 7.57
N GLU A 167 -20.61 -15.32 8.17
CA GLU A 167 -20.40 -16.69 8.65
C GLU A 167 -20.12 -17.70 7.52
N LEU A 168 -20.64 -17.47 6.31
CA LEU A 168 -20.43 -18.34 5.15
C LEU A 168 -19.21 -17.92 4.33
N VAL A 169 -18.95 -16.60 4.27
CA VAL A 169 -17.83 -16.01 3.52
C VAL A 169 -16.51 -16.22 4.26
N GLY A 170 -16.48 -16.14 5.59
CA GLY A 170 -15.26 -16.27 6.38
C GLY A 170 -14.51 -17.58 6.11
N PRO A 171 -15.14 -18.77 6.25
CA PRO A 171 -14.49 -20.05 6.02
C PRO A 171 -14.07 -20.28 4.56
N THR A 172 -14.94 -19.94 3.60
CA THR A 172 -14.68 -20.11 2.15
C THR A 172 -13.58 -19.17 1.67
N PHE A 173 -13.59 -17.91 2.10
CA PHE A 173 -12.51 -16.97 1.85
C PHE A 173 -11.20 -17.41 2.50
N ASN A 174 -11.23 -17.92 3.73
CA ASN A 174 -10.02 -18.41 4.39
C ASN A 174 -9.43 -19.63 3.67
N PHE A 175 -10.26 -20.53 3.16
CA PHE A 175 -9.83 -21.65 2.32
C PHE A 175 -9.20 -21.17 1.01
N LEU A 176 -9.90 -20.32 0.25
CA LEU A 176 -9.38 -19.73 -0.99
C LEU A 176 -8.09 -18.95 -0.75
N ARG A 177 -8.01 -18.17 0.32
CA ARG A 177 -6.82 -17.42 0.73
C ARG A 177 -5.67 -18.35 1.06
N LYS A 178 -5.89 -19.44 1.81
CA LYS A 178 -4.84 -20.42 2.13
C LYS A 178 -4.33 -21.12 0.87
N THR A 179 -5.23 -21.53 -0.03
CA THR A 179 -4.89 -22.14 -1.32
C THR A 179 -4.11 -21.18 -2.21
N TRP A 180 -4.59 -19.95 -2.35
CA TRP A 180 -3.90 -18.89 -3.10
C TRP A 180 -2.55 -18.52 -2.48
N LYS A 181 -2.47 -18.45 -1.15
CA LYS A 181 -1.21 -18.18 -0.43
C LYS A 181 -0.22 -19.31 -0.71
N ARG A 182 -0.62 -20.58 -0.67
CA ARG A 182 0.26 -21.72 -0.97
C ARG A 182 0.78 -21.67 -2.41
N LEU A 183 -0.11 -21.41 -3.38
CA LEU A 183 0.24 -21.37 -4.81
C LEU A 183 1.10 -20.15 -5.18
N SER A 184 0.81 -18.98 -4.59
CA SER A 184 1.47 -17.72 -4.97
C SER A 184 2.66 -17.34 -4.09
N LYS A 185 2.83 -17.93 -2.90
CA LYS A 185 3.96 -17.65 -1.98
C LYS A 185 5.34 -17.80 -2.62
N PRO A 186 5.67 -18.88 -3.38
CA PRO A 186 6.97 -18.98 -4.03
C PRO A 186 7.17 -17.86 -5.05
N THR A 187 6.15 -17.49 -5.83
CA THR A 187 6.27 -16.47 -6.88
C THR A 187 6.27 -15.04 -6.33
N LYS A 188 5.50 -14.75 -5.28
CA LYS A 188 5.37 -13.38 -4.72
C LYS A 188 6.48 -13.02 -3.73
N ARG A 189 7.14 -13.99 -3.09
CA ARG A 189 8.21 -13.70 -2.10
C ARG A 189 9.61 -13.95 -2.65
N LYS A 190 9.77 -14.79 -3.67
CA LYS A 190 11.08 -15.03 -4.30
C LYS A 190 11.57 -13.75 -4.99
N GLY A 191 12.81 -13.39 -4.72
CA GLY A 191 13.44 -12.24 -5.36
C GLY A 191 12.92 -10.88 -4.88
N LEU A 192 12.14 -10.80 -3.79
CA LEU A 192 11.56 -9.53 -3.33
C LEU A 192 12.58 -8.63 -2.64
N ALA A 193 13.51 -9.20 -1.86
CA ALA A 193 14.58 -8.46 -1.20
C ALA A 193 15.64 -8.00 -2.21
N GLU A 194 15.73 -8.72 -3.33
CA GLU A 194 16.73 -8.57 -4.38
C GLU A 194 16.24 -7.68 -5.53
N VAL A 195 15.01 -7.15 -5.46
CA VAL A 195 14.49 -6.23 -6.49
C VAL A 195 15.32 -4.96 -6.49
N ARG A 196 16.00 -4.71 -7.62
CA ARG A 196 16.68 -3.45 -7.86
C ARG A 196 15.72 -2.44 -8.46
N PHE A 197 15.86 -1.19 -8.03
CA PHE A 197 15.12 -0.05 -8.58
C PHE A 197 16.10 0.85 -9.32
N VAL A 198 15.65 1.34 -10.48
CA VAL A 198 16.35 2.35 -11.26
C VAL A 198 15.58 3.66 -11.14
N ARG A 199 16.31 4.76 -10.99
CA ARG A 199 15.73 6.11 -11.09
C ARG A 199 15.52 6.44 -12.56
N GLU A 200 14.43 7.13 -12.87
CA GLU A 200 14.19 7.63 -14.21
C GLU A 200 14.82 9.02 -14.34
N GLU A 201 15.65 9.20 -15.38
CA GLU A 201 16.26 10.50 -15.68
C GLU A 201 15.16 11.51 -16.06
N GLY A 202 15.20 12.71 -15.49
CA GLY A 202 14.19 13.76 -15.70
C GLY A 202 13.07 13.84 -14.65
N GLY A 203 13.00 12.93 -13.67
CA GLY A 203 11.97 12.95 -12.62
C GLY A 203 11.99 14.19 -11.69
N GLY A 204 13.07 14.98 -11.71
CA GLY A 204 13.17 16.28 -11.03
C GLY A 204 12.53 17.44 -11.80
N ASP A 205 12.41 17.31 -13.12
CA ASP A 205 11.99 18.38 -14.02
C ASP A 205 10.50 18.67 -13.85
N ARG A 206 9.69 17.66 -13.51
CA ARG A 206 8.25 17.83 -13.29
C ARG A 206 7.93 18.70 -12.07
N TRP A 207 8.70 18.58 -10.99
CA TRP A 207 8.49 19.47 -9.83
C TRP A 207 8.88 20.91 -10.18
N GLN A 208 9.99 21.08 -10.91
CA GLN A 208 10.37 22.38 -11.43
C GLN A 208 9.33 22.93 -12.42
N GLU A 209 8.76 22.10 -13.29
CA GLU A 209 7.68 22.45 -14.22
C GLU A 209 6.42 22.89 -13.47
N ILE A 210 6.02 22.17 -12.41
CA ILE A 210 4.89 22.55 -11.55
C ILE A 210 5.16 23.90 -10.87
N CYS A 211 6.32 24.08 -10.26
CA CYS A 211 6.69 25.34 -9.63
C CYS A 211 6.72 26.51 -10.65
N SER A 212 7.25 26.27 -11.85
CA SER A 212 7.34 27.24 -12.93
C SER A 212 5.96 27.60 -13.51
N SER A 213 5.10 26.59 -13.69
CA SER A 213 3.71 26.78 -14.17
C SER A 213 2.86 27.51 -13.15
N SER A 214 3.07 27.23 -11.85
CA SER A 214 2.42 27.94 -10.76
C SER A 214 2.83 29.41 -10.73
N ALA A 215 4.13 29.70 -10.85
CA ALA A 215 4.64 31.08 -10.93
C ALA A 215 4.05 31.85 -12.13
N ASN A 216 3.92 31.21 -13.30
CA ASN A 216 3.30 31.82 -14.48
C ASN A 216 1.80 32.10 -14.30
N PHE A 217 1.05 31.22 -13.63
CA PHE A 217 -0.37 31.42 -13.33
C PHE A 217 -0.65 32.60 -12.38
N TYR A 218 0.23 32.86 -11.43
CA TYR A 218 0.13 34.03 -10.55
C TYR A 218 0.60 35.34 -11.23
N SER A 219 1.56 35.25 -12.15
CA SER A 219 2.02 36.38 -12.96
C SER A 219 0.97 36.84 -14.00
N SER A 220 0.23 35.92 -14.61
CA SER A 220 -0.85 36.29 -15.54
C SER A 220 -2.07 36.91 -14.84
N ASN A 221 -2.43 36.43 -13.65
CA ASN A 221 -3.56 36.97 -12.87
C ASN A 221 -3.28 38.33 -12.19
N THR A 222 -2.02 38.74 -12.10
CA THR A 222 -1.67 40.07 -11.55
C THR A 222 -1.72 41.18 -12.60
N ASN A 223 -1.64 40.84 -13.90
CA ASN A 223 -1.84 41.78 -14.99
C ASN A 223 -3.32 42.08 -15.28
N ASP A 224 -4.24 41.13 -15.04
CA ASP A 224 -5.69 41.34 -15.25
C ASP A 224 -6.37 42.17 -14.13
N ARG A 225 -5.67 42.49 -13.03
CA ARG A 225 -6.17 43.35 -11.95
C ARG A 225 -5.67 44.81 -12.01
N LYS A 226 -5.02 45.23 -13.09
CA LYS A 226 -4.52 46.60 -13.27
C LYS A 226 -5.23 47.42 -14.36
N LEU A 227 -6.39 46.98 -14.83
CA LEU A 227 -7.22 47.73 -15.78
C LEU A 227 -8.64 47.91 -15.24
N SER A 228 -8.77 48.68 -14.16
CA SER A 228 -10.01 49.38 -13.81
C SER A 228 -9.71 50.44 -12.74
N ASP A 229 -9.07 51.53 -13.15
CA ASP A 229 -9.13 52.85 -12.50
C ASP A 229 -9.23 53.91 -13.60
#